data_AF-A0A090NVE0-F1
#
_entry.id   AF-A0A090NVE0-F1
#
_cell.length_a   1.000
_cell.length_b   1.000
_cell.length_c   1.000
_cell.angle_alpha   90.00
_cell.angle_beta   90.00
_cell.angle_gamma   90.00
#
_symmetry.space_group_name_H-M   'P 1'
#
loop_
_entity.id
_entity.type
_entity.pdbx_description
1 polymer ?
#
loop_
_entity_poly.entity_id
_entity_poly.type
_entity_poly.pdbx_seq_one_letter_code
_entity_poly.pdbx_strand_id
1 'polypeptide(L)'
;MAGKTQCLCGASTAVFPLLLLMPLRAVRTVSRSHGTISGKPSWSIRHQKAFYGVSGVTANDLRTAEATVRSREENEFTDWFSLWGPWHAVLKRTEADRWAQAEEQKYEMLENEYSQRVADRLKASGLSGDADAEREAGAQVMRETEQQIYRQLTDEVLA
;
A
#
# COMPACT_ATOMS: atom_id res chain seq x y z
N MET A 1 -5.32 63.99 -39.76
CA MET A 1 -4.13 63.79 -40.63
C MET A 1 -3.16 62.93 -39.82
N ALA A 2 -2.71 61.73 -40.14
CA ALA A 2 -2.85 60.72 -41.20
C ALA A 2 -2.42 59.39 -40.51
N GLY A 3 -2.82 58.16 -40.85
CA GLY A 3 -3.70 57.63 -41.88
C GLY A 3 -4.06 56.15 -41.59
N LYS A 4 -4.85 55.60 -42.50
CA LYS A 4 -5.40 54.22 -42.66
C LYS A 4 -4.34 53.12 -42.39
N THR A 5 -4.64 51.85 -42.07
CA THR A 5 -5.56 50.93 -42.77
C THR A 5 -5.73 49.61 -41.99
N GLN A 6 -6.86 48.96 -42.23
CA GLN A 6 -7.39 47.70 -41.72
C GLN A 6 -6.70 46.41 -42.20
N CYS A 7 -6.81 45.37 -41.35
CA CYS A 7 -7.31 44.00 -41.61
C CYS A 7 -6.46 42.83 -42.17
N LEU A 8 -6.70 41.68 -41.49
CA LEU A 8 -6.97 40.31 -41.97
C LEU A 8 -5.86 39.22 -41.93
N CYS A 9 -6.12 38.26 -41.03
CA CYS A 9 -6.10 36.79 -41.15
C CYS A 9 -4.96 36.04 -41.88
N GLY A 10 -4.36 35.08 -41.16
CA GLY A 10 -4.49 33.67 -41.52
C GLY A 10 -3.29 32.91 -42.10
N ALA A 11 -2.93 31.84 -41.38
CA ALA A 11 -2.37 30.56 -41.84
C ALA A 11 -0.84 30.39 -42.09
N SER A 12 -0.28 29.52 -41.23
CA SER A 12 0.56 28.35 -41.53
C SER A 12 1.93 28.54 -42.20
N THR A 13 2.99 28.19 -41.45
CA THR A 13 4.01 27.24 -41.93
C THR A 13 4.89 26.79 -40.76
N ALA A 14 4.93 25.48 -40.58
CA ALA A 14 5.85 24.77 -39.70
C ALA A 14 7.29 24.90 -40.22
N VAL A 15 8.25 25.08 -39.31
CA VAL A 15 9.65 24.69 -39.56
C VAL A 15 10.21 24.05 -38.29
N PHE A 16 10.24 22.72 -38.31
CA PHE A 16 11.08 21.87 -37.47
C PHE A 16 12.55 22.25 -37.65
N PRO A 17 13.36 22.35 -36.57
CA PRO A 17 14.76 22.03 -36.64
C PRO A 17 14.97 20.61 -36.08
N LEU A 18 15.06 19.69 -37.03
CA LEU A 18 15.90 18.50 -37.06
C LEU A 18 16.96 18.42 -35.93
N LEU A 19 16.66 17.71 -34.84
CA LEU A 19 17.65 17.21 -33.89
C LEU A 19 17.36 15.74 -33.58
N LEU A 20 17.26 14.95 -34.63
CA LEU A 20 17.16 13.48 -34.58
C LEU A 20 18.29 12.89 -35.40
N LEU A 21 19.50 12.89 -34.82
CA LEU A 21 20.63 12.03 -35.17
C LEU A 21 21.81 12.36 -34.26
N MET A 22 21.97 11.60 -33.16
CA MET A 22 23.23 11.29 -32.48
C MET A 22 22.95 10.25 -31.36
N PRO A 23 23.96 9.43 -30.99
CA PRO A 23 23.85 7.97 -30.97
C PRO A 23 23.40 7.35 -29.64
N LEU A 24 22.89 6.12 -29.75
CA LEU A 24 22.80 5.17 -28.64
C LEU A 24 24.14 5.06 -27.90
N ARG A 25 24.01 4.83 -26.58
CA ARG A 25 25.05 4.53 -25.57
C ARG A 25 25.65 5.74 -24.86
N ALA A 26 24.99 6.10 -23.78
CA ALA A 26 25.70 6.37 -22.54
C ALA A 26 24.89 5.81 -21.37
N VAL A 27 25.01 4.48 -21.16
CA VAL A 27 24.86 3.90 -19.83
C VAL A 27 25.95 4.57 -18.98
N ARG A 28 25.63 5.70 -18.36
CA ARG A 28 26.44 6.26 -17.29
C ARG A 28 25.94 5.64 -16.00
N THR A 29 26.66 4.58 -15.66
CA THR A 29 26.79 3.99 -14.34
C THR A 29 26.59 5.04 -13.23
N VAL A 30 25.47 4.93 -12.52
CA VAL A 30 25.40 5.45 -11.14
C VAL A 30 26.45 4.67 -10.37
N SER A 31 27.56 5.34 -10.07
CA SER A 31 28.59 4.86 -9.16
C SER A 31 27.97 4.77 -7.77
N ARG A 32 27.36 3.61 -7.48
CA ARG A 32 26.90 3.24 -6.15
C ARG A 32 28.15 2.97 -5.34
N SER A 33 28.66 3.98 -4.64
CA SER A 33 29.69 3.83 -3.63
C SER A 33 29.13 2.91 -2.54
N HIS A 34 29.32 1.61 -2.69
CA HIS A 34 29.01 0.62 -1.68
C HIS A 34 30.00 0.82 -0.53
N GLY A 35 29.61 1.64 0.44
CA GLY A 35 30.30 1.75 1.72
C GLY A 35 30.32 0.37 2.37
N THR A 36 31.48 -0.26 2.34
CA THR A 36 31.75 -1.51 3.05
C THR A 36 32.20 -1.12 4.47
N ILE A 37 31.30 -1.23 5.45
CA ILE A 37 31.72 -1.33 6.84
C ILE A 37 31.95 -2.82 7.10
N SER A 38 33.23 -3.21 7.27
CA SER A 38 33.69 -4.57 7.55
C SER A 38 33.19 -5.67 6.59
N GLY A 39 33.21 -5.41 5.28
CA GLY A 39 33.17 -6.48 4.27
C GLY A 39 31.85 -7.26 4.13
N LYS A 40 30.71 -6.74 4.60
CA LYS A 40 29.40 -7.36 4.36
C LYS A 40 28.44 -6.40 3.65
N PRO A 41 27.62 -6.88 2.69
CA PRO A 41 26.59 -6.08 2.07
C PRO A 41 25.55 -5.66 3.11
N SER A 42 25.03 -4.43 2.98
CA SER A 42 24.14 -3.78 3.96
C SER A 42 22.82 -4.52 4.25
N TRP A 43 22.41 -5.46 3.39
CA TRP A 43 21.23 -6.32 3.58
C TRP A 43 21.54 -7.67 4.25
N SER A 44 22.80 -7.93 4.66
CA SER A 44 23.15 -9.16 5.38
C SER A 44 22.67 -9.08 6.83
N ILE A 45 21.76 -9.98 7.21
CA ILE A 45 21.46 -10.23 8.62
C ILE A 45 22.78 -10.57 9.32
N ARG A 46 23.09 -9.85 10.40
CA ARG A 46 24.30 -10.09 11.19
C ARG A 46 24.22 -11.49 11.81
N HIS A 47 24.98 -12.43 11.25
CA HIS A 47 25.00 -13.85 11.62
C HIS A 47 25.54 -14.14 13.04
N GLN A 48 26.08 -13.15 13.75
CA GLN A 48 26.66 -13.36 15.07
C GLN A 48 25.74 -12.80 16.15
N LYS A 49 25.14 -13.69 16.94
CA LYS A 49 24.25 -13.36 18.06
C LYS A 49 25.07 -13.40 19.35
N ALA A 50 25.66 -12.28 19.72
CA ALA A 50 26.47 -12.16 20.93
C ALA A 50 25.71 -12.48 22.25
N PHE A 51 24.38 -12.58 22.21
CA PHE A 51 23.51 -12.66 23.40
C PHE A 51 22.58 -13.88 23.43
N TYR A 52 22.70 -14.85 22.52
CA TYR A 52 21.80 -16.01 22.49
C TYR A 52 21.87 -16.86 23.78
N GLY A 53 23.05 -16.94 24.42
CA GLY A 53 23.24 -17.69 25.67
C GLY A 53 22.63 -17.05 26.92
N VAL A 54 22.20 -15.78 26.86
CA VAL A 54 21.63 -15.03 28.00
C VAL A 54 20.18 -14.59 27.76
N SER A 55 19.59 -14.91 26.61
CA SER A 55 18.25 -14.46 26.25
C SER A 55 17.12 -15.31 26.86
N GLY A 56 17.45 -16.42 27.51
CA GLY A 56 16.44 -17.37 28.01
C GLY A 56 15.64 -18.09 26.92
N VAL A 57 16.00 -17.90 25.65
CA VAL A 57 15.34 -18.53 24.49
C VAL A 57 15.93 -19.92 24.30
N THR A 58 15.07 -20.93 24.42
CA THR A 58 15.45 -22.32 24.24
C THR A 58 15.37 -22.74 22.77
N ALA A 59 16.02 -23.84 22.42
CA ALA A 59 15.85 -24.44 21.10
C ALA A 59 14.40 -24.89 20.84
N ASN A 60 13.61 -25.15 21.90
CA ASN A 60 12.20 -25.47 21.75
C ASN A 60 11.39 -24.23 21.37
N ASP A 61 11.67 -23.09 22.00
CA ASP A 61 11.00 -21.82 21.70
C ASP A 61 11.20 -21.41 20.24
N LEU A 62 12.40 -21.64 19.68
CA LEU A 62 12.65 -21.41 18.26
C LEU A 62 11.77 -22.29 17.35
N ARG A 63 11.64 -23.58 17.65
CA ARG A 63 10.79 -24.50 16.87
C ARG A 63 9.32 -24.15 16.99
N THR A 64 8.87 -23.81 18.21
CA THR A 64 7.50 -23.37 18.45
C THR A 64 7.22 -22.07 17.71
N ALA A 65 8.13 -21.08 17.79
CA ALA A 65 7.99 -19.82 17.07
C ALA A 65 7.94 -20.02 15.55
N GLU A 66 8.81 -20.87 14.99
CA GLU A 66 8.78 -21.21 13.57
C GLU A 66 7.44 -21.83 13.16
N ALA A 67 6.94 -22.81 13.92
CA ALA A 67 5.66 -23.44 13.64
C ALA A 67 4.49 -22.45 13.74
N THR A 68 4.50 -21.57 14.74
CA THR A 68 3.48 -20.52 14.90
C THR A 68 3.52 -19.52 13.75
N VAL A 69 4.70 -19.06 13.34
CA VAL A 69 4.83 -18.11 12.22
C VAL A 69 4.35 -18.76 10.93
N ARG A 70 4.78 -19.99 10.63
CA ARG A 70 4.34 -20.71 9.42
C ARG A 70 2.83 -20.88 9.38
N SER A 71 2.23 -21.26 10.52
CA SER A 71 0.77 -21.41 10.62
C SER A 71 0.04 -20.09 10.41
N ARG A 72 0.52 -18.98 10.98
CA ARG A 72 -0.12 -17.66 10.79
C ARG A 72 0.11 -17.12 9.39
N GLU A 73 1.28 -17.34 8.81
CA GLU A 73 1.56 -16.94 7.43
C GLU A 73 0.58 -17.62 6.47
N GLU A 74 0.31 -18.91 6.64
CA GLU A 74 -0.66 -19.64 5.80
C GLU A 74 -2.10 -19.09 5.91
N ASN A 75 -2.50 -18.61 7.08
CA ASN A 75 -3.90 -18.23 7.35
C ASN A 75 -4.16 -16.71 7.28
N GLU A 76 -3.20 -15.89 7.65
CA GLU A 76 -3.37 -14.45 7.92
C GLU A 76 -2.56 -13.57 6.95
N PHE A 77 -1.61 -14.15 6.18
CA PHE A 77 -0.70 -13.34 5.36
C PHE A 77 -1.43 -12.55 4.28
N THR A 78 -2.39 -13.15 3.58
CA THR A 78 -3.12 -12.46 2.51
C THR A 78 -3.93 -11.29 3.05
N ASP A 79 -4.57 -11.47 4.21
CA ASP A 79 -5.29 -10.41 4.90
C ASP A 79 -4.35 -9.28 5.33
N TRP A 80 -3.24 -9.64 5.95
CA TRP A 80 -2.21 -8.70 6.39
C TRP A 80 -1.61 -7.92 5.22
N PHE A 81 -1.33 -8.60 4.10
CA PHE A 81 -0.76 -8.01 2.89
C PHE A 81 -1.74 -7.03 2.24
N SER A 82 -3.02 -7.37 2.22
CA SER A 82 -4.09 -6.51 1.67
C SER A 82 -4.22 -5.18 2.42
N LEU A 83 -3.85 -5.13 3.70
CA LEU A 83 -3.85 -3.92 4.52
C LEU A 83 -2.49 -3.21 4.56
N TRP A 84 -1.48 -3.72 3.85
CA TRP A 84 -0.12 -3.23 3.97
C TRP A 84 0.06 -1.90 3.23
N GLY A 85 0.49 -0.84 3.93
CA GLY A 85 0.63 0.50 3.36
C GLY A 85 1.48 0.59 2.08
N PRO A 86 2.64 -0.10 1.98
CA PRO A 86 3.39 -0.20 0.73
C PRO A 86 2.62 -0.83 -0.41
N TRP A 87 1.78 -1.84 -0.15
CA TRP A 87 0.92 -2.44 -1.17
C TRP A 87 -0.13 -1.45 -1.67
N HIS A 88 -0.79 -0.71 -0.78
CA HIS A 88 -1.70 0.38 -1.19
C HIS A 88 -1.00 1.45 -2.03
N ALA A 89 0.25 1.79 -1.71
CA ALA A 89 1.02 2.73 -2.52
C ALA A 89 1.29 2.20 -3.93
N VAL A 90 1.41 0.88 -4.11
CA VAL A 90 1.50 0.25 -5.44
C VAL A 90 0.15 0.31 -6.15
N LEU A 91 -0.95 -0.05 -5.49
CA LEU A 91 -2.29 -0.04 -6.07
C LEU A 91 -2.68 1.35 -6.58
N LYS A 92 -2.40 2.40 -5.81
CA LYS A 92 -2.71 3.80 -6.20
C LYS A 92 -1.99 4.26 -7.46
N ARG A 93 -0.84 3.68 -7.80
CA ARG A 93 -0.06 4.06 -9.00
C ARG A 93 -0.27 3.15 -10.20
N THR A 94 -0.59 1.87 -9.99
CA THR A 94 -0.78 0.91 -11.08
C THR A 94 -2.25 0.71 -11.43
N GLU A 95 -3.13 0.63 -10.43
CA GLU A 95 -4.55 0.28 -10.55
C GLU A 95 -5.43 1.39 -9.95
N ALA A 96 -5.21 2.63 -10.38
CA ALA A 96 -5.84 3.82 -9.79
C ALA A 96 -7.38 3.79 -9.88
N ASP A 97 -7.93 3.30 -10.98
CA ASP A 97 -9.39 3.21 -11.17
C ASP A 97 -10.02 2.18 -10.22
N ARG A 98 -9.40 1.01 -10.07
CA ARG A 98 -9.87 -0.02 -9.13
C ARG A 98 -9.71 0.43 -7.67
N TRP A 99 -8.64 1.17 -7.37
CA TRP A 99 -8.47 1.78 -6.06
C TRP A 99 -9.58 2.81 -5.76
N ALA A 100 -9.95 3.65 -6.73
CA ALA A 100 -11.03 4.62 -6.57
C ALA A 100 -12.37 3.93 -6.32
N GLN A 101 -12.67 2.83 -7.04
CA GLN A 101 -13.87 2.03 -6.82
C GLN A 101 -13.91 1.41 -5.42
N ALA A 102 -12.79 0.87 -4.93
CA ALA A 102 -12.69 0.32 -3.59
C ALA A 102 -12.91 1.39 -2.49
N GLU A 103 -12.38 2.60 -2.70
CA GLU A 103 -12.65 3.72 -1.79
C GLU A 103 -14.11 4.16 -1.82
N GLU A 104 -14.74 4.19 -3.00
CA GLU A 104 -16.17 4.51 -3.14
C GLU A 104 -17.06 3.50 -2.42
N GLN A 105 -16.79 2.20 -2.60
CA GLN A 105 -17.48 1.13 -1.85
C GLN A 105 -17.34 1.29 -0.34
N LYS A 106 -16.17 1.70 0.16
CA LYS A 106 -15.95 1.97 1.58
C LYS A 106 -16.85 3.11 2.06
N TYR A 107 -16.96 4.20 1.30
CA TYR A 107 -17.83 5.32 1.64
C TYR A 107 -19.31 4.95 1.59
N GLU A 108 -19.74 4.19 0.57
CA GLU A 108 -21.11 3.70 0.47
C GLU A 108 -21.50 2.82 1.67
N MET A 109 -20.61 1.92 2.10
CA MET A 109 -20.86 1.08 3.27
C MET A 109 -20.91 1.91 4.57
N LEU A 110 -20.00 2.88 4.69
CA LEU A 110 -19.97 3.83 5.81
C LEU A 110 -21.27 4.62 5.96
N GLU A 111 -21.86 5.03 4.84
CA GLU A 111 -23.10 5.80 4.84
C GLU A 111 -24.34 4.92 5.10
N ASN A 112 -24.40 3.75 4.45
CA ASN A 112 -25.63 2.97 4.40
C ASN A 112 -25.72 1.86 5.46
N GLU A 113 -24.61 1.19 5.77
CA GLU A 113 -24.63 -0.04 6.56
C GLU A 113 -23.93 0.07 7.92
N TYR A 114 -22.97 0.99 8.06
CA TYR A 114 -22.13 1.09 9.25
C TYR A 114 -22.92 1.19 10.56
N SER A 115 -23.87 2.13 10.63
CA SER A 115 -24.68 2.34 11.84
C SER A 115 -25.48 1.08 12.22
N GLN A 116 -26.03 0.38 11.24
CA GLN A 116 -26.79 -0.84 11.44
C GLN A 116 -25.87 -1.99 11.92
N ARG A 117 -24.71 -2.17 11.27
CA ARG A 117 -23.72 -3.19 11.64
C ARG A 117 -23.18 -2.98 13.07
N VAL A 118 -22.95 -1.73 13.47
CA VAL A 118 -22.53 -1.40 14.84
C VAL A 118 -23.65 -1.72 15.84
N ALA A 119 -24.90 -1.34 15.54
CA ALA A 119 -26.04 -1.64 16.40
C ALA A 119 -26.27 -3.15 16.58
N ASP A 120 -26.19 -3.92 15.49
CA ASP A 120 -26.35 -5.38 15.52
C ASP A 120 -25.26 -6.05 16.35
N ARG A 121 -24.01 -5.58 16.24
CA ARG A 121 -22.89 -6.08 17.04
C ARG A 121 -23.08 -5.79 18.53
N LEU A 122 -23.44 -4.55 18.89
CA LEU A 122 -23.67 -4.17 20.27
C LEU A 122 -24.83 -4.94 20.89
N LYS A 123 -25.88 -5.17 20.12
CA LYS A 123 -27.02 -6.00 20.52
C LYS A 123 -26.60 -7.45 20.75
N ALA A 124 -25.75 -8.01 19.89
CA ALA A 124 -25.23 -9.37 20.04
C ALA A 124 -24.34 -9.52 21.28
N SER A 125 -23.58 -8.49 21.64
CA SER A 125 -22.75 -8.47 22.86
C SER A 125 -23.51 -8.09 24.12
N GLY A 126 -24.75 -7.58 24.01
CA GLY A 126 -25.53 -7.09 25.15
C GLY A 126 -24.97 -5.81 25.80
N LEU A 127 -24.15 -5.05 25.06
CA LEU A 127 -23.43 -3.87 25.54
C LEU A 127 -23.99 -2.55 24.96
N SER A 128 -25.25 -2.54 24.54
CA SER A 128 -25.90 -1.34 24.02
C SER A 128 -25.97 -0.25 25.10
N GLY A 129 -25.50 0.96 24.77
CA GLY A 129 -25.47 2.10 25.69
C GLY A 129 -24.17 2.25 26.51
N ASP A 130 -23.21 1.35 26.35
CA ASP A 130 -21.85 1.54 26.84
C ASP A 130 -21.03 2.31 25.79
N ALA A 131 -20.56 3.51 26.16
CA ALA A 131 -19.87 4.41 25.24
C ALA A 131 -18.49 3.88 24.79
N ASP A 132 -17.82 3.08 25.63
CA ASP A 132 -16.54 2.48 25.28
C ASP A 132 -16.76 1.28 24.34
N ALA A 133 -17.79 0.48 24.61
CA ALA A 133 -18.19 -0.63 23.73
C ALA A 133 -18.66 -0.12 22.36
N GLU A 134 -19.43 0.98 22.31
CA GLU A 134 -19.85 1.62 21.05
C GLU A 134 -18.65 2.05 20.21
N ARG A 135 -17.62 2.63 20.85
CA ARG A 135 -16.40 3.05 20.16
C ARG A 135 -15.61 1.86 19.62
N GLU A 136 -15.45 0.81 20.43
CA GLU A 136 -14.74 -0.40 20.02
C GLU A 136 -15.49 -1.14 18.90
N ALA A 137 -16.81 -1.29 19.01
CA ALA A 137 -17.65 -1.90 18.00
C ALA A 137 -17.57 -1.15 16.66
N GLY A 138 -17.61 0.19 16.70
CA GLY A 138 -17.41 1.03 15.52
C GLY A 138 -16.05 0.81 14.86
N ALA A 139 -14.97 0.87 15.64
CA ALA A 139 -13.62 0.63 15.14
C ALA A 139 -13.43 -0.80 14.58
N GLN A 140 -14.14 -1.78 15.14
CA GLN A 140 -14.08 -3.15 14.65
C GLN A 140 -14.83 -3.32 13.33
N VAL A 141 -16.05 -2.77 13.21
CA VAL A 141 -16.82 -2.78 11.94
C VAL A 141 -16.04 -2.09 10.82
N MET A 142 -15.36 -0.98 11.14
CA MET A 142 -14.48 -0.32 10.17
C MET A 142 -13.35 -1.22 9.69
N ARG A 143 -12.59 -1.83 10.62
CA ARG A 143 -11.46 -2.70 10.27
C ARG A 143 -11.89 -3.91 9.44
N GLU A 144 -12.99 -4.56 9.83
CA GLU A 144 -13.52 -5.72 9.11
C GLU A 144 -13.95 -5.36 7.70
N THR A 145 -14.56 -4.19 7.52
CA THR A 145 -15.01 -3.75 6.20
C THR A 145 -13.84 -3.36 5.29
N GLU A 146 -12.87 -2.59 5.81
CA GLU A 146 -11.65 -2.25 5.07
C GLU A 146 -10.89 -3.52 4.66
N GLN A 147 -10.78 -4.49 5.56
CA GLN A 147 -10.15 -5.78 5.28
C GLN A 147 -10.88 -6.51 4.14
N GLN A 148 -12.21 -6.59 4.18
CA GLN A 148 -12.99 -7.26 3.15
C GLN A 148 -12.80 -6.60 1.77
N ILE A 149 -12.92 -5.28 1.69
CA ILE A 149 -12.80 -4.52 0.44
C ILE A 149 -11.38 -4.64 -0.13
N TYR A 150 -10.35 -4.39 0.68
CA TYR A 150 -8.98 -4.41 0.19
C TYR A 150 -8.48 -5.82 -0.10
N ARG A 151 -8.99 -6.84 0.60
CA ARG A 151 -8.71 -8.23 0.26
C ARG A 151 -9.26 -8.58 -1.11
N GLN A 152 -10.53 -8.27 -1.37
CA GLN A 152 -11.13 -8.52 -2.68
C GLN A 152 -10.34 -7.81 -3.78
N LEU A 153 -10.00 -6.53 -3.59
CA LEU A 153 -9.18 -5.79 -4.55
C LEU A 153 -7.81 -6.45 -4.78
N THR A 154 -7.17 -6.93 -3.71
CA THR A 154 -5.87 -7.58 -3.80
C THR A 154 -5.95 -8.90 -4.56
N ASP A 155 -6.97 -9.71 -4.27
CA ASP A 155 -7.23 -10.97 -4.96
C ASP A 155 -7.50 -10.73 -6.46
N GLU A 156 -8.25 -9.70 -6.83
CA GLU A 156 -8.53 -9.32 -8.23
C GLU A 156 -7.32 -8.77 -9.00
N VAL A 157 -6.34 -8.20 -8.31
CA VAL A 157 -5.12 -7.64 -8.92
C VAL A 157 -4.02 -8.71 -9.04
N LEU A 158 -4.01 -9.70 -8.15
CA LEU A 158 -3.02 -10.79 -8.14
C LEU A 158 -3.47 -12.06 -8.87
N ALA A 159 -4.76 -12.18 -9.23
CA ALA A 159 -5.31 -13.26 -10.04
C ALA A 159 -4.78 -13.25 -11.48
#